data_AF-A0A1F3LFW1-F1
#
_entry.id   AF-A0A1F3LFW1-F1
#
_cell.length_a   1.000
_cell.length_b   1.000
_cell.length_c   1.000
_cell.angle_alpha   90.00
_cell.angle_beta   90.00
_cell.angle_gamma   90.00
#
_symmetry.space_group_name_H-M   'P 1'
#
loop_
_entity.id
_entity.type
_entity.pdbx_description
1 polymer ?
#
loop_
_entity_poly.entity_id
_entity_poly.type
_entity_poly.pdbx_seq_one_letter_code
_entity_poly.pdbx_strand_id
1 'polypeptide(L)'
;MLSWPNVDYQYIMKNRIFKYRVGFQLVATLALGCIGAYAQENTGYAAKEESFELTDLIPESRIVVNCPKKELINSRLPTKIVFFALPNGNTIEQTAGKLTTPADDWHFDIQHIAAQTRFLMENDTKHNYIVVYLQASMKAWTSHAAKYPESPKLYTHLVDTVCSIIAAWYVPLRKQEVILSSHSGGGRFLFNYINGSEKIPSMVRGIVFIDSSYGYEDSLHADKLADWVKSSKRNTLAVFSYIDTTVVLNGKRIVSSNGGTGYRSKMMSEALINRGVKLRSSQDTTFCRFVGKGGREIKGAKVQILIKENPTGKIYHTVLVERNGFIHSLLIGSPLEEKGYRFWGERAYSTFIE
;
A
#
# COMPACT_ATOMS: atom_id res chain seq x y z
N MET A 1 9.85 22.14 -9.66
CA MET A 1 9.92 21.22 -10.81
C MET A 1 11.25 20.49 -10.73
N LEU A 2 11.29 19.31 -10.11
CA LEU A 2 12.50 18.48 -9.98
C LEU A 2 12.11 17.09 -10.49
N SER A 3 12.43 16.81 -11.74
CA SER A 3 12.39 15.47 -12.32
C SER A 3 13.51 14.65 -11.69
N TRP A 4 13.16 13.52 -11.06
CA TRP A 4 14.15 12.54 -10.63
C TRP A 4 14.53 11.63 -11.79
N PRO A 5 15.81 11.25 -11.92
CA PRO A 5 16.26 10.30 -12.93
C PRO A 5 15.60 8.94 -12.71
N ASN A 6 15.18 8.29 -13.81
CA ASN A 6 14.81 6.88 -13.83
C ASN A 6 15.94 6.07 -13.21
N VAL A 7 15.81 5.71 -11.93
CA VAL A 7 16.66 4.71 -11.31
C VAL A 7 16.30 3.40 -11.98
N ASP A 8 17.22 2.89 -12.79
CA ASP A 8 17.06 1.61 -13.48
C ASP A 8 17.08 0.47 -12.44
N TYR A 9 15.87 0.09 -11.99
CA TYR A 9 15.65 -0.98 -11.02
C TYR A 9 16.20 -2.33 -11.50
N GLN A 10 16.50 -2.50 -12.79
CA GLN A 10 17.07 -3.75 -13.33
C GLN A 10 18.46 -4.07 -12.78
N TYR A 11 19.24 -3.08 -12.35
CA TYR A 11 20.62 -3.28 -11.91
C TYR A 11 20.72 -3.82 -10.48
N ILE A 12 19.73 -3.52 -9.61
CA ILE A 12 19.80 -3.83 -8.17
C ILE A 12 19.55 -5.32 -7.88
N MET A 13 18.82 -6.03 -8.75
CA MET A 13 18.42 -7.43 -8.51
C MET A 13 19.29 -8.47 -9.24
N LYS A 14 20.03 -8.10 -10.30
CA LYS A 14 20.92 -9.03 -11.02
C LYS A 14 22.08 -9.59 -10.16
N ASN A 15 22.44 -8.92 -9.07
CA ASN A 15 23.52 -9.35 -8.17
C ASN A 15 23.10 -10.34 -7.06
N ARG A 16 21.88 -10.89 -7.08
CA ARG A 16 21.43 -11.92 -6.12
C ARG A 16 21.42 -13.35 -6.66
N ILE A 17 21.68 -13.57 -7.95
CA ILE A 17 21.69 -14.90 -8.56
C ILE A 17 23.13 -15.42 -8.67
N PHE A 18 23.71 -15.85 -7.55
CA PHE A 18 24.86 -16.76 -7.62
C PHE A 18 24.85 -17.72 -6.44
N LYS A 19 24.95 -19.02 -6.79
CA LYS A 19 25.08 -20.24 -5.97
C LYS A 19 23.77 -20.98 -5.73
N TYR A 20 23.46 -21.94 -6.60
CA TYR A 20 23.48 -23.38 -6.30
C TYR A 20 23.59 -24.16 -7.62
N ARG A 21 24.66 -24.95 -7.77
CA ARG A 21 24.92 -25.86 -8.90
C ARG A 21 25.39 -27.19 -8.30
N VAL A 22 24.57 -28.23 -8.37
CA VAL A 22 24.82 -29.70 -8.42
C VAL A 22 23.40 -30.29 -8.62
N GLY A 23 23.03 -31.22 -9.49
CA GLY A 23 23.68 -32.14 -10.43
C GLY A 23 22.76 -33.36 -10.56
N PHE A 24 22.65 -33.92 -11.77
CA PHE A 24 22.14 -35.27 -12.14
C PHE A 24 20.70 -35.54 -12.64
N GLN A 25 20.67 -35.75 -13.96
CA GLN A 25 20.13 -36.86 -14.77
C GLN A 25 18.66 -36.93 -15.24
N LEU A 26 18.54 -36.86 -16.58
CA LEU A 26 17.46 -37.29 -17.45
C LEU A 26 17.07 -38.77 -17.23
N VAL A 27 15.76 -39.04 -17.21
CA VAL A 27 15.17 -40.17 -17.92
C VAL A 27 13.88 -39.68 -18.59
N ALA A 28 13.84 -39.76 -19.92
CA ALA A 28 12.66 -39.52 -20.73
C ALA A 28 11.93 -40.85 -20.96
N THR A 29 10.61 -40.88 -20.79
CA THR A 29 9.77 -41.90 -21.43
C THR A 29 8.40 -41.28 -21.76
N LEU A 30 8.12 -41.24 -23.06
CA LEU A 30 6.85 -40.86 -23.67
C LEU A 30 5.81 -41.96 -23.46
N ALA A 31 4.59 -41.57 -23.08
CA ALA A 31 3.38 -42.35 -23.37
C ALA A 31 2.19 -41.40 -23.54
N LEU A 32 1.66 -41.35 -24.77
CA LEU A 32 0.39 -40.73 -25.13
C LEU A 32 -0.78 -41.48 -24.48
N GLY A 33 -1.80 -40.75 -24.01
CA GLY A 33 -3.08 -41.34 -23.64
C GLY A 33 -4.09 -40.33 -23.10
N CYS A 34 -5.09 -40.01 -23.93
CA CYS A 34 -6.42 -39.50 -23.58
C CYS A 34 -6.54 -38.13 -22.87
N ILE A 35 -6.81 -37.11 -23.68
CA ILE A 35 -7.33 -35.81 -23.25
C ILE A 35 -8.79 -36.00 -22.80
N GLY A 36 -9.00 -36.20 -21.50
CA GLY A 36 -10.22 -35.80 -20.82
C GLY A 36 -9.99 -34.42 -20.24
N ALA A 37 -10.65 -33.40 -20.78
CA ALA A 37 -10.66 -32.07 -20.18
C ALA A 37 -11.42 -32.13 -18.85
N TYR A 38 -10.72 -32.49 -17.77
CA TYR A 38 -11.16 -32.14 -16.44
C TYR A 38 -11.04 -30.62 -16.33
N ALA A 39 -12.18 -29.93 -16.32
CA ALA A 39 -12.24 -28.58 -15.80
C ALA A 39 -11.75 -28.67 -14.35
N GLN A 40 -10.51 -28.25 -14.12
CA GLN A 40 -9.97 -28.15 -12.77
C GLN A 40 -10.78 -27.05 -12.10
N GLU A 41 -11.72 -27.42 -11.24
CA GLU A 41 -12.42 -26.45 -10.40
C GLU A 41 -11.34 -25.63 -9.70
N ASN A 42 -11.34 -24.32 -9.98
CA ASN A 42 -10.49 -23.39 -9.27
C ASN A 42 -10.94 -23.45 -7.81
N THR A 43 -10.17 -24.09 -6.93
CA THR A 43 -10.51 -24.29 -5.51
C THR A 43 -9.80 -23.28 -4.59
N GLY A 44 -8.96 -22.41 -5.16
CA GLY A 44 -8.24 -21.34 -4.45
C GLY A 44 -9.07 -20.08 -4.16
N TYR A 45 -8.45 -19.08 -3.55
CA TYR A 45 -9.00 -17.75 -3.28
C TYR A 45 -9.46 -17.04 -4.55
N ALA A 46 -8.81 -17.27 -5.70
CA ALA A 46 -9.28 -16.81 -7.00
C ALA A 46 -10.75 -17.20 -7.31
N ALA A 47 -11.27 -18.29 -6.71
CA ALA A 47 -12.66 -18.71 -6.87
C ALA A 47 -13.66 -17.99 -5.95
N LYS A 48 -13.16 -17.30 -4.92
CA LYS A 48 -13.94 -16.55 -3.92
C LYS A 48 -13.93 -15.04 -4.19
N GLU A 49 -13.13 -14.60 -5.14
CA GLU A 49 -12.96 -13.19 -5.49
C GLU A 49 -13.53 -12.92 -6.89
N GLU A 50 -13.98 -11.69 -7.09
CA GLU A 50 -14.31 -11.15 -8.40
C GLU A 50 -13.65 -9.78 -8.55
N SER A 51 -13.42 -9.38 -9.80
CA SER A 51 -12.85 -8.08 -10.11
C SER A 51 -13.58 -7.48 -11.30
N PHE A 52 -13.75 -6.16 -11.26
CA PHE A 52 -14.24 -5.39 -12.40
C PHE A 52 -13.35 -4.17 -12.63
N GLU A 53 -13.24 -3.79 -13.89
CA GLU A 53 -12.37 -2.71 -14.34
C GLU A 53 -13.19 -1.47 -14.68
N LEU A 54 -12.69 -0.31 -14.29
CA LEU A 54 -13.20 1.00 -14.63
C LEU A 54 -12.06 1.79 -15.26
N THR A 55 -12.23 2.23 -16.49
CA THR A 55 -11.24 3.02 -17.22
C THR A 55 -11.73 4.45 -17.37
N ASP A 56 -10.79 5.38 -17.38
CA ASP A 56 -11.03 6.79 -17.72
C ASP A 56 -12.11 7.49 -16.87
N LEU A 57 -12.32 7.07 -15.62
CA LEU A 57 -13.13 7.82 -14.64
C LEU A 57 -12.53 9.22 -14.41
N ILE A 58 -11.20 9.29 -14.51
CA ILE A 58 -10.46 10.51 -14.82
C ILE A 58 -9.54 10.20 -16.00
N PRO A 59 -9.08 11.20 -16.78
CA PRO A 59 -8.23 10.95 -17.94
C PRO A 59 -7.06 10.02 -17.64
N GLU A 60 -6.81 9.00 -18.47
CA GLU A 60 -5.62 8.13 -18.36
C GLU A 60 -5.51 7.39 -17.02
N SER A 61 -6.66 6.99 -16.47
CA SER A 61 -6.74 6.14 -15.28
C SER A 61 -7.29 4.75 -15.62
N ARG A 62 -6.72 3.76 -14.96
CA ARG A 62 -7.20 2.38 -14.93
C ARG A 62 -7.41 1.97 -13.48
N ILE A 63 -8.62 1.57 -13.16
CA ILE A 63 -9.03 1.17 -11.82
C ILE A 63 -9.52 -0.27 -11.88
N VAL A 64 -9.01 -1.11 -10.99
CA VAL A 64 -9.55 -2.46 -10.77
C VAL A 64 -10.07 -2.53 -9.36
N VAL A 65 -11.35 -2.82 -9.22
CA VAL A 65 -11.98 -3.11 -7.93
C VAL A 65 -11.96 -4.63 -7.77
N ASN A 66 -11.21 -5.11 -6.78
CA ASN A 66 -11.17 -6.50 -6.38
C ASN A 66 -11.95 -6.68 -5.07
N CYS A 67 -12.94 -7.57 -5.09
CA CYS A 67 -13.84 -7.83 -3.99
C CYS A 67 -14.08 -9.33 -3.80
N PRO A 68 -14.49 -9.76 -2.59
CA PRO A 68 -15.13 -11.05 -2.43
C PRO A 68 -16.36 -11.10 -3.33
N LYS A 69 -16.69 -12.28 -3.85
CA LYS A 69 -17.97 -12.50 -4.54
C LYS A 69 -19.12 -11.99 -3.68
N LYS A 70 -20.11 -11.37 -4.32
CA LYS A 70 -21.23 -10.72 -3.62
C LYS A 70 -21.90 -11.58 -2.53
N GLU A 71 -22.06 -12.88 -2.75
CA GLU A 71 -22.63 -13.83 -1.80
C GLU A 71 -21.77 -14.08 -0.56
N LEU A 72 -20.46 -13.78 -0.62
CA LEU A 72 -19.51 -13.89 0.49
C LEU A 72 -19.40 -12.59 1.30
N ILE A 73 -19.96 -11.48 0.82
CA ILE A 73 -19.96 -10.21 1.56
C ILE A 73 -20.99 -10.28 2.69
N ASN A 74 -20.52 -10.14 3.94
CA ASN A 74 -21.42 -10.08 5.09
C ASN A 74 -22.03 -8.67 5.22
N SER A 75 -23.27 -8.52 4.78
CA SER A 75 -24.02 -7.25 4.78
C SER A 75 -24.24 -6.62 6.16
N ARG A 76 -24.02 -7.37 7.25
CA ARG A 76 -24.13 -6.86 8.63
C ARG A 76 -22.88 -6.08 9.03
N LEU A 77 -21.72 -6.43 8.49
CA LEU A 77 -20.43 -5.85 8.84
C LEU A 77 -20.15 -4.54 8.06
N PRO A 78 -19.36 -3.61 8.62
CA PRO A 78 -18.73 -2.55 7.83
C PRO A 78 -17.76 -3.15 6.81
N THR A 79 -17.50 -2.43 5.72
CA THR A 79 -16.56 -2.83 4.67
C THR A 79 -15.47 -1.78 4.54
N LYS A 80 -14.21 -2.20 4.68
CA LYS A 80 -13.05 -1.38 4.38
C LYS A 80 -12.86 -1.29 2.86
N ILE A 81 -13.03 -0.10 2.29
CA ILE A 81 -12.77 0.17 0.89
C ILE A 81 -11.37 0.76 0.79
N VAL A 82 -10.41 -0.08 0.40
CA VAL A 82 -8.99 0.25 0.42
C VAL A 82 -8.55 0.70 -0.97
N PHE A 83 -8.46 2.01 -1.16
CA PHE A 83 -7.87 2.61 -2.35
C PHE A 83 -6.35 2.47 -2.25
N PHE A 84 -5.75 1.65 -3.11
CA PHE A 84 -4.30 1.44 -3.15
C PHE A 84 -3.70 2.12 -4.38
N ALA A 85 -3.07 3.27 -4.18
CA ALA A 85 -2.33 3.99 -5.22
C ALA A 85 -0.99 3.33 -5.49
N LEU A 86 -0.82 2.86 -6.73
CA LEU A 86 0.30 2.03 -7.12
C LEU A 86 1.65 2.78 -7.08
N PRO A 87 2.75 2.04 -6.82
CA PRO A 87 4.10 2.55 -7.01
C PRO A 87 4.42 2.85 -8.47
N ASN A 88 5.44 3.69 -8.69
CA ASN A 88 5.88 4.03 -10.02
C ASN A 88 6.42 2.80 -10.76
N GLY A 89 6.06 2.66 -12.04
CA GLY A 89 6.53 1.59 -12.92
C GLY A 89 5.75 0.28 -12.83
N ASN A 90 4.84 0.11 -11.86
CA ASN A 90 4.06 -1.12 -11.72
C ASN A 90 2.69 -1.07 -12.39
N THR A 91 2.25 -2.24 -12.87
CA THR A 91 0.85 -2.47 -13.24
C THR A 91 0.05 -2.96 -12.04
N ILE A 92 -1.28 -2.96 -12.18
CA ILE A 92 -2.21 -3.56 -11.22
C ILE A 92 -1.87 -5.03 -10.97
N GLU A 93 -1.60 -5.79 -12.01
CA GLU A 93 -1.30 -7.22 -11.92
C GLU A 93 0.00 -7.46 -11.14
N GLN A 94 1.04 -6.68 -11.43
CA GLN A 94 2.31 -6.72 -10.69
C GLN A 94 2.12 -6.34 -9.21
N THR A 95 1.23 -5.40 -8.92
CA THR A 95 0.94 -4.93 -7.55
C THR A 95 0.06 -5.91 -6.77
N ALA A 96 -0.94 -6.51 -7.43
CA ALA A 96 -1.73 -7.58 -6.84
C ALA A 96 -0.82 -8.75 -6.46
N GLY A 97 0.18 -9.03 -7.31
CA GLY A 97 1.15 -10.10 -7.12
C GLY A 97 0.57 -11.45 -7.55
N LYS A 98 1.47 -12.40 -7.81
CA LYS A 98 1.13 -13.79 -8.10
C LYS A 98 2.26 -14.71 -7.67
N LEU A 99 2.01 -16.00 -7.63
CA LEU A 99 3.08 -16.98 -7.53
C LEU A 99 3.96 -16.87 -8.78
N THR A 100 5.26 -16.64 -8.58
CA THR A 100 6.20 -16.37 -9.67
C THR A 100 7.00 -17.61 -10.06
N THR A 101 7.30 -17.69 -11.35
CA THR A 101 8.32 -18.58 -11.93
C THR A 101 9.57 -17.76 -12.27
N PRO A 102 10.74 -18.39 -12.50
CA PRO A 102 11.95 -17.66 -12.88
C PRO A 102 11.85 -16.84 -14.18
N ALA A 103 10.84 -17.11 -15.02
CA ALA A 103 10.61 -16.39 -16.26
C ALA A 103 9.74 -15.13 -16.08
N ASP A 104 9.06 -15.00 -14.93
CA ASP A 104 8.16 -13.89 -14.67
C ASP A 104 8.92 -12.60 -14.37
N ASP A 105 8.27 -11.47 -14.66
CA ASP A 105 8.75 -10.16 -14.23
C ASP A 105 8.84 -10.12 -12.69
N TRP A 106 10.02 -9.79 -12.17
CA TRP A 106 10.30 -9.73 -10.73
C TRP A 106 9.34 -8.81 -9.96
N HIS A 107 8.70 -7.84 -10.63
CA HIS A 107 7.73 -6.95 -9.98
C HIS A 107 6.52 -7.70 -9.40
N PHE A 108 6.19 -8.88 -9.92
CA PHE A 108 5.12 -9.72 -9.36
C PHE A 108 5.43 -10.25 -7.94
N ASP A 109 6.69 -10.30 -7.52
CA ASP A 109 7.09 -10.76 -6.18
C ASP A 109 7.50 -9.61 -5.23
N ILE A 110 6.85 -8.45 -5.37
CA ILE A 110 7.11 -7.28 -4.51
C ILE A 110 5.99 -7.07 -3.50
N GLN A 111 4.80 -6.72 -4.00
CA GLN A 111 3.77 -6.06 -3.20
C GLN A 111 2.79 -7.05 -2.59
N HIS A 112 2.32 -8.02 -3.41
CA HIS A 112 1.38 -9.07 -3.02
C HIS A 112 0.15 -8.55 -2.28
N ILE A 113 -0.43 -7.43 -2.75
CA ILE A 113 -1.58 -6.81 -2.07
C ILE A 113 -2.79 -7.75 -2.06
N ALA A 114 -2.98 -8.59 -3.09
CA ALA A 114 -4.04 -9.58 -3.10
C ALA A 114 -3.86 -10.61 -1.98
N ALA A 115 -2.67 -11.20 -1.85
CA ALA A 115 -2.35 -12.16 -0.78
C ALA A 115 -2.45 -11.53 0.62
N GLN A 116 -1.98 -10.29 0.79
CA GLN A 116 -2.13 -9.56 2.04
C GLN A 116 -3.60 -9.25 2.38
N THR A 117 -4.44 -9.02 1.38
CA THR A 117 -5.88 -8.82 1.56
C THR A 117 -6.59 -10.11 1.96
N ARG A 118 -6.22 -11.24 1.37
CA ARG A 118 -6.72 -12.56 1.76
C ARG A 118 -6.36 -12.90 3.21
N PHE A 119 -5.13 -12.60 3.64
CA PHE A 119 -4.74 -12.70 5.05
C PHE A 119 -5.69 -11.89 5.95
N LEU A 120 -6.03 -10.65 5.56
CA LEU A 120 -6.93 -9.80 6.34
C LEU A 120 -8.35 -10.37 6.38
N MET A 121 -8.87 -10.88 5.26
CA MET A 121 -10.20 -11.50 5.19
C MET A 121 -10.31 -12.77 6.05
N GLU A 122 -9.24 -13.56 6.12
CA GLU A 122 -9.18 -14.78 6.94
C GLU A 122 -9.16 -14.44 8.45
N ASN A 123 -8.52 -13.33 8.83
CA ASN A 123 -8.21 -13.02 10.24
C ASN A 123 -9.11 -11.93 10.88
N ASP A 124 -9.74 -11.05 10.08
CA ASP A 124 -10.63 -9.99 10.58
C ASP A 124 -12.10 -10.32 10.32
N THR A 125 -12.73 -10.99 11.29
CA THR A 125 -14.14 -11.37 11.26
C THR A 125 -15.10 -10.20 11.50
N LYS A 126 -14.61 -8.97 11.65
CA LYS A 126 -15.42 -7.77 11.94
C LYS A 126 -15.59 -6.83 10.75
N HIS A 127 -14.87 -7.07 9.66
CA HIS A 127 -14.95 -6.23 8.45
C HIS A 127 -14.94 -7.09 7.19
N ASN A 128 -15.66 -6.62 6.18
CA ASN A 128 -15.36 -7.04 4.81
C ASN A 128 -14.22 -6.15 4.25
N TYR A 129 -13.54 -6.63 3.20
CA TYR A 129 -12.48 -5.90 2.53
C TYR A 129 -12.75 -5.84 1.02
N ILE A 130 -12.58 -4.65 0.43
CA ILE A 130 -12.58 -4.43 -1.02
C ILE A 130 -11.34 -3.60 -1.32
N VAL A 131 -10.53 -4.02 -2.28
CA VAL A 131 -9.33 -3.29 -2.71
C VAL A 131 -9.60 -2.64 -4.05
N VAL A 132 -9.33 -1.34 -4.13
CA VAL A 132 -9.42 -0.54 -5.35
C VAL A 132 -7.99 -0.20 -5.77
N TYR A 133 -7.48 -0.88 -6.79
CA TYR A 133 -6.15 -0.60 -7.33
C TYR A 133 -6.21 0.62 -8.25
N LEU A 134 -5.32 1.58 -8.02
CA LEU A 134 -5.27 2.83 -8.79
C LEU A 134 -3.99 2.92 -9.64
N GLN A 135 -4.15 2.77 -10.95
CA GLN A 135 -3.07 2.92 -11.93
C GLN A 135 -3.30 4.13 -12.84
N ALA A 136 -2.27 4.95 -13.03
CA ALA A 136 -2.22 5.91 -14.14
C ALA A 136 -1.61 5.24 -15.38
N SER A 137 -2.02 5.63 -16.60
CA SER A 137 -1.53 5.00 -17.84
C SER A 137 0.00 5.07 -17.99
N MET A 138 0.63 6.16 -17.53
CA MET A 138 2.09 6.32 -17.49
C MET A 138 2.78 5.53 -16.35
N LYS A 139 2.04 4.72 -15.59
CA LYS A 139 2.48 4.02 -14.37
C LYS A 139 3.15 4.96 -13.36
N ALA A 140 2.73 6.23 -13.31
CA ALA A 140 3.29 7.23 -12.42
C ALA A 140 2.29 8.35 -12.12
N TRP A 141 1.81 8.40 -10.87
CA TRP A 141 0.88 9.44 -10.40
C TRP A 141 1.51 10.84 -10.35
N THR A 142 2.84 10.93 -10.27
CA THR A 142 3.61 12.17 -10.43
C THR A 142 3.51 12.75 -11.83
N SER A 143 3.64 11.90 -12.85
CA SER A 143 3.54 12.32 -14.24
C SER A 143 2.10 12.71 -14.58
N HIS A 144 1.13 11.92 -14.11
CA HIS A 144 -0.28 12.24 -14.26
C HIS A 144 -0.62 13.61 -13.63
N ALA A 145 -0.27 13.83 -12.36
CA ALA A 145 -0.55 15.10 -11.68
C ALA A 145 0.15 16.31 -12.32
N ALA A 146 1.33 16.11 -12.93
CA ALA A 146 2.02 17.17 -13.64
C ALA A 146 1.34 17.52 -14.98
N LYS A 147 0.70 16.54 -15.62
CA LYS A 147 -0.02 16.72 -16.88
C LYS A 147 -1.39 17.38 -16.70
N TYR A 148 -2.07 17.11 -15.59
CA TYR A 148 -3.41 17.63 -15.28
C TYR A 148 -3.35 18.57 -14.06
N PRO A 149 -3.28 19.91 -14.26
CA PRO A 149 -3.20 20.88 -13.16
C PRO A 149 -4.37 20.81 -12.18
N GLU A 150 -5.55 20.40 -12.65
CA GLU A 150 -6.76 20.14 -11.88
C GLU A 150 -6.79 18.77 -11.19
N SER A 151 -5.68 18.02 -11.21
CA SER A 151 -5.55 16.70 -10.59
C SER A 151 -6.05 16.59 -9.15
N PRO A 152 -5.95 17.62 -8.27
CA PRO A 152 -6.59 17.55 -6.96
C PRO A 152 -8.10 17.28 -7.02
N LYS A 153 -8.83 17.94 -7.95
CA LYS A 153 -10.28 17.74 -8.14
C LYS A 153 -10.58 16.41 -8.83
N LEU A 154 -9.73 15.99 -9.77
CA LEU A 154 -9.88 14.69 -10.42
C LEU A 154 -9.78 13.55 -9.40
N TYR A 155 -8.82 13.61 -8.48
CA TYR A 155 -8.59 12.50 -7.55
C TYR A 155 -9.69 12.40 -6.49
N THR A 156 -10.26 13.52 -6.04
CA THR A 156 -11.45 13.48 -5.19
C THR A 156 -12.65 12.92 -5.96
N HIS A 157 -12.88 13.38 -7.19
CA HIS A 157 -13.93 12.86 -8.06
C HIS A 157 -13.81 11.35 -8.29
N LEU A 158 -12.60 10.83 -8.54
CA LEU A 158 -12.36 9.40 -8.73
C LEU A 158 -12.81 8.60 -7.51
N VAL A 159 -12.34 8.98 -6.32
CA VAL A 159 -12.67 8.28 -5.07
C VAL A 159 -14.18 8.30 -4.82
N ASP A 160 -14.82 9.46 -5.00
CA ASP A 160 -16.27 9.61 -4.78
C ASP A 160 -17.09 8.77 -5.78
N THR A 161 -16.68 8.77 -7.05
CA THR A 161 -17.33 7.99 -8.11
C THR A 161 -17.20 6.48 -7.86
N VAL A 162 -16.00 5.99 -7.50
CA VAL A 162 -15.80 4.57 -7.19
C VAL A 162 -16.61 4.16 -5.94
N CYS A 163 -16.63 4.99 -4.89
CA CYS A 163 -17.47 4.71 -3.71
C CYS A 163 -18.95 4.60 -4.09
N SER A 164 -19.43 5.45 -4.99
CA SER A 164 -20.81 5.45 -5.49
C SER A 164 -21.14 4.20 -6.32
N ILE A 165 -20.21 3.76 -7.18
CA ILE A 165 -20.34 2.52 -7.96
C ILE A 165 -20.41 1.30 -7.03
N ILE A 166 -19.49 1.22 -6.05
CA ILE A 166 -19.51 0.14 -5.03
C ILE A 166 -20.80 0.17 -4.22
N ALA A 167 -21.35 1.37 -3.93
CA ALA A 167 -22.62 1.52 -3.23
C ALA A 167 -23.82 1.01 -4.02
N ALA A 168 -23.81 1.17 -5.34
CA ALA A 168 -24.89 0.69 -6.20
C ALA A 168 -24.91 -0.85 -6.28
N TRP A 169 -23.75 -1.51 -6.28
CA TRP A 169 -23.67 -2.93 -6.62
C TRP A 169 -23.36 -3.87 -5.45
N TYR A 170 -22.64 -3.39 -4.43
CA TYR A 170 -22.06 -4.22 -3.38
C TYR A 170 -22.41 -3.75 -1.96
N VAL A 171 -21.96 -2.57 -1.56
CA VAL A 171 -21.98 -2.13 -0.15
C VAL A 171 -22.43 -0.68 -0.03
N PRO A 172 -23.55 -0.36 0.65
CA PRO A 172 -24.07 1.00 0.72
C PRO A 172 -23.10 1.95 1.40
N LEU A 173 -23.07 3.23 0.97
CA LEU A 173 -22.12 4.26 1.46
C LEU A 173 -21.99 4.30 2.99
N ARG A 174 -23.10 4.18 3.73
CA ARG A 174 -23.12 4.19 5.22
C ARG A 174 -22.35 3.04 5.89
N LYS A 175 -22.02 1.99 5.12
CA LYS A 175 -21.25 0.82 5.56
C LYS A 175 -19.80 0.84 5.04
N GLN A 176 -19.46 1.78 4.16
CA GLN A 176 -18.12 1.91 3.63
C GLN A 176 -17.23 2.68 4.61
N GLU A 177 -16.05 2.13 4.88
CA GLU A 177 -14.96 2.77 5.61
C GLU A 177 -13.79 2.95 4.64
N VAL A 178 -13.62 4.17 4.11
CA VAL A 178 -12.61 4.43 3.08
C VAL A 178 -11.23 4.50 3.72
N ILE A 179 -10.29 3.77 3.13
CA ILE A 179 -8.88 3.82 3.48
C ILE A 179 -8.11 4.22 2.23
N LEU A 180 -7.41 5.35 2.30
CA LEU A 180 -6.52 5.80 1.23
C LEU A 180 -5.12 5.31 1.55
N SER A 181 -4.59 4.43 0.71
CA SER A 181 -3.30 3.78 0.88
C SER A 181 -2.42 3.98 -0.35
N SER A 182 -1.11 4.05 -0.14
CA SER A 182 -0.17 4.17 -1.24
C SER A 182 1.17 3.51 -0.93
N HIS A 183 1.86 3.14 -1.99
CA HIS A 183 3.28 2.81 -1.96
C HIS A 183 4.07 3.68 -2.94
N SER A 184 5.30 4.07 -2.58
CA SER A 184 6.22 4.81 -3.46
C SER A 184 5.58 6.07 -4.08
N GLY A 185 5.71 6.24 -5.41
CA GLY A 185 5.13 7.34 -6.18
C GLY A 185 3.61 7.46 -6.09
N GLY A 186 2.90 6.40 -5.64
CA GLY A 186 1.47 6.44 -5.35
C GLY A 186 1.08 7.46 -4.29
N GLY A 187 2.01 7.87 -3.42
CA GLY A 187 1.77 8.93 -2.44
C GLY A 187 1.36 10.26 -3.06
N ARG A 188 1.75 10.52 -4.32
CA ARG A 188 1.30 11.70 -5.06
C ARG A 188 -0.21 11.70 -5.29
N PHE A 189 -0.85 10.54 -5.43
CA PHE A 189 -2.30 10.45 -5.51
C PHE A 189 -2.94 10.92 -4.19
N LEU A 190 -2.50 10.38 -3.06
CA LEU A 190 -3.02 10.74 -1.74
C LEU A 190 -2.85 12.23 -1.42
N PHE A 191 -1.68 12.80 -1.66
CA PHE A 191 -1.45 14.22 -1.40
C PHE A 191 -2.32 15.12 -2.28
N ASN A 192 -2.51 14.78 -3.56
CA ASN A 192 -3.43 15.53 -4.41
C ASN A 192 -4.90 15.37 -3.99
N TYR A 193 -5.32 14.18 -3.55
CA TYR A 193 -6.65 14.00 -2.95
C TYR A 193 -6.84 14.92 -1.73
N ILE A 194 -5.85 14.98 -0.83
CA ILE A 194 -5.87 15.88 0.34
C ILE A 194 -5.91 17.34 -0.12
N ASN A 195 -5.17 17.72 -1.16
CA ASN A 195 -5.19 19.07 -1.71
C ASN A 195 -6.55 19.44 -2.32
N GLY A 196 -7.22 18.50 -2.97
CA GLY A 196 -8.53 18.70 -3.61
C GLY A 196 -9.68 18.76 -2.63
N SER A 197 -9.47 18.27 -1.41
CA SER A 197 -10.45 18.30 -0.33
C SER A 197 -10.30 19.58 0.50
N GLU A 198 -11.38 20.33 0.74
CA GLU A 198 -11.35 21.43 1.72
C GLU A 198 -11.04 20.89 3.12
N LYS A 199 -11.75 19.81 3.51
CA LYS A 199 -11.51 18.99 4.68
C LYS A 199 -11.58 17.52 4.26
N ILE A 200 -10.77 16.66 4.88
CA ILE A 200 -10.80 15.23 4.60
C ILE A 200 -12.18 14.68 5.06
N PRO A 201 -12.97 14.05 4.18
CA PRO A 201 -14.32 13.59 4.50
C PRO A 201 -14.37 12.56 5.64
N SER A 202 -15.45 12.55 6.42
CA SER A 202 -15.61 11.65 7.58
C SER A 202 -15.73 10.16 7.23
N MET A 203 -16.04 9.85 5.95
CA MET A 203 -16.01 8.48 5.42
C MET A 203 -14.58 7.93 5.29
N VAL A 204 -13.58 8.82 5.14
CA VAL A 204 -12.16 8.44 5.16
C VAL A 204 -11.78 8.12 6.59
N ARG A 205 -11.61 6.82 6.86
CA ARG A 205 -11.23 6.27 8.17
C ARG A 205 -9.73 6.00 8.29
N GLY A 206 -9.04 5.81 7.17
CA GLY A 206 -7.60 5.55 7.18
C GLY A 206 -6.84 6.31 6.10
N ILE A 207 -5.65 6.78 6.44
CA ILE A 207 -4.66 7.30 5.50
C ILE A 207 -3.35 6.57 5.75
N VAL A 208 -2.78 5.99 4.70
CA VAL A 208 -1.63 5.10 4.75
C VAL A 208 -0.59 5.52 3.71
N PHE A 209 0.61 5.83 4.20
CA PHE A 209 1.79 6.05 3.37
C PHE A 209 2.82 4.96 3.67
N ILE A 210 3.06 4.06 2.72
CA ILE A 210 4.17 3.09 2.80
C ILE A 210 5.26 3.56 1.85
N ASP A 211 6.32 4.10 2.43
CA ASP A 211 7.44 4.72 1.73
C ASP A 211 7.00 5.66 0.60
N SER A 212 5.98 6.47 0.88
CA SER A 212 5.29 7.29 -0.12
C SER A 212 5.05 8.73 0.35
N SER A 213 5.69 9.16 1.43
CA SER A 213 5.52 10.49 2.02
C SER A 213 6.34 11.61 1.35
N TYR A 214 7.04 11.33 0.23
CA TYR A 214 7.93 12.30 -0.46
C TYR A 214 7.27 13.66 -0.76
N GLY A 215 5.99 13.63 -1.13
CA GLY A 215 5.21 14.81 -1.49
C GLY A 215 4.66 15.62 -0.33
N TYR A 216 5.02 15.28 0.92
CA TYR A 216 4.54 16.02 2.08
C TYR A 216 5.10 17.45 2.12
N GLU A 217 4.19 18.41 2.24
CA GLU A 217 4.45 19.83 2.42
C GLU A 217 3.61 20.37 3.57
N ASP A 218 4.24 21.05 4.53
CA ASP A 218 3.56 21.52 5.75
C ASP A 218 2.40 22.47 5.41
N SER A 219 2.66 23.46 4.56
CA SER A 219 1.70 24.49 4.15
C SER A 219 0.47 23.97 3.41
N LEU A 220 0.54 22.77 2.83
CA LEU A 220 -0.56 22.20 2.04
C LEU A 220 -1.36 21.14 2.80
N HIS A 221 -0.72 20.39 3.69
CA HIS A 221 -1.31 19.15 4.21
C HIS A 221 -1.49 19.14 5.73
N ALA A 222 -0.67 19.88 6.48
CA ALA A 222 -0.57 19.67 7.92
C ALA A 222 -1.85 20.00 8.68
N ASP A 223 -2.53 21.11 8.34
CA ASP A 223 -3.78 21.51 8.98
C ASP A 223 -4.89 20.48 8.70
N LYS A 224 -5.05 20.07 7.43
CA LYS A 224 -6.05 19.08 7.01
C LYS A 224 -5.84 17.74 7.71
N LEU A 225 -4.58 17.26 7.78
CA LEU A 225 -4.24 16.01 8.46
C LEU A 225 -4.44 16.11 9.97
N ALA A 226 -3.99 17.18 10.61
CA ALA A 226 -4.14 17.38 12.05
C ALA A 226 -5.63 17.44 12.44
N ASP A 227 -6.42 18.22 11.71
CA ASP A 227 -7.85 18.37 11.98
C ASP A 227 -8.59 17.05 11.75
N TRP A 228 -8.26 16.33 10.67
CA TRP A 228 -8.82 15.00 10.43
C TRP A 228 -8.47 14.00 11.53
N VAL A 229 -7.21 13.93 11.98
CA VAL A 229 -6.80 13.06 13.09
C VAL A 229 -7.55 13.41 14.38
N LYS A 230 -7.70 14.71 14.69
CA LYS A 230 -8.41 15.18 15.89
C LYS A 230 -9.92 14.96 15.82
N SER A 231 -10.50 14.96 14.62
CA SER A 231 -11.96 14.91 14.43
C SER A 231 -12.62 13.62 14.94
N SER A 232 -11.89 12.51 15.02
CA SER A 232 -12.46 11.22 15.37
C SER A 232 -11.41 10.24 15.88
N LYS A 233 -11.69 9.60 17.03
CA LYS A 233 -10.85 8.52 17.60
C LYS A 233 -10.82 7.25 16.74
N ARG A 234 -11.68 7.16 15.71
CA ARG A 234 -11.72 6.04 14.76
C ARG A 234 -10.75 6.23 13.61
N ASN A 235 -10.22 7.42 13.40
CA ASN A 235 -9.36 7.73 12.26
C ASN A 235 -7.95 7.17 12.50
N THR A 236 -7.37 6.54 11.47
CA THR A 236 -6.06 5.89 11.54
C THR A 236 -5.06 6.49 10.55
N LEU A 237 -3.91 6.96 11.04
CA LEU A 237 -2.82 7.44 10.20
C LEU A 237 -1.62 6.50 10.33
N ALA A 238 -1.22 5.87 9.23
CA ALA A 238 -0.03 5.05 9.13
C ALA A 238 0.98 5.71 8.18
N VAL A 239 2.19 5.96 8.67
CA VAL A 239 3.30 6.46 7.84
C VAL A 239 4.51 5.58 8.12
N PHE A 240 4.85 4.72 7.17
CA PHE A 240 5.99 3.81 7.28
C PHE A 240 7.05 4.24 6.28
N SER A 241 8.27 4.48 6.76
CA SER A 241 9.38 4.91 5.93
C SER A 241 10.69 4.38 6.48
N TYR A 242 11.80 4.74 5.86
CA TYR A 242 13.14 4.44 6.36
C TYR A 242 14.07 5.63 6.17
N ILE A 243 15.20 5.62 6.86
CA ILE A 243 16.25 6.62 6.63
C ILE A 243 16.96 6.31 5.30
N ASP A 244 16.37 6.80 4.22
CA ASP A 244 16.82 6.65 2.84
C ASP A 244 17.99 7.57 2.47
N THR A 245 18.23 8.62 3.27
CA THR A 245 19.36 9.57 3.09
C THR A 245 20.75 8.96 3.29
N THR A 246 20.82 7.77 3.88
CA THR A 246 22.06 6.99 4.06
C THR A 246 22.43 6.15 2.85
N VAL A 247 21.50 5.97 1.91
CA VAL A 247 21.69 5.06 0.78
C VAL A 247 22.55 5.70 -0.30
N VAL A 248 23.60 4.97 -0.69
CA VAL A 248 24.53 5.33 -1.77
C VAL A 248 24.46 4.24 -2.83
N LEU A 249 24.08 4.63 -4.06
CA LEU A 249 24.06 3.76 -5.23
C LEU A 249 25.04 4.29 -6.25
N ASN A 250 25.97 3.44 -6.71
CA ASN A 250 27.00 3.80 -7.68
C ASN A 250 27.79 5.07 -7.29
N GLY A 251 28.15 5.18 -6.00
CA GLY A 251 28.91 6.32 -5.46
C GLY A 251 28.10 7.60 -5.28
N LYS A 252 26.79 7.61 -5.58
CA LYS A 252 25.92 8.79 -5.43
C LYS A 252 24.81 8.51 -4.42
N ARG A 253 24.47 9.52 -3.62
CA ARG A 253 23.27 9.45 -2.77
C ARG A 253 22.02 9.39 -3.65
N ILE A 254 21.12 8.47 -3.32
CA ILE A 254 19.86 8.32 -4.07
C ILE A 254 18.80 9.33 -3.67
N VAL A 255 18.96 10.03 -2.56
CA VAL A 255 18.07 11.11 -2.12
C VAL A 255 18.90 12.23 -1.50
N SER A 256 18.42 13.47 -1.64
CA SER A 256 19.01 14.59 -0.91
C SER A 256 18.68 14.48 0.58
N SER A 257 19.42 15.21 1.42
CA SER A 257 19.21 15.20 2.88
C SER A 257 17.79 15.53 3.31
N ASN A 258 17.06 16.29 2.48
CA ASN A 258 15.70 16.78 2.77
C ASN A 258 14.64 16.21 1.80
N GLY A 259 15.04 15.30 0.91
CA GLY A 259 14.19 14.78 -0.17
C GLY A 259 13.55 13.43 0.12
N GLY A 260 14.08 12.69 1.10
CA GLY A 260 13.68 11.31 1.38
C GLY A 260 12.40 11.17 2.21
N THR A 261 11.79 9.98 2.18
CA THR A 261 10.57 9.67 2.96
C THR A 261 10.82 9.73 4.45
N GLY A 262 12.00 9.33 4.93
CA GLY A 262 12.35 9.41 6.34
C GLY A 262 12.30 10.86 6.84
N TYR A 263 12.93 11.78 6.10
CA TYR A 263 12.90 13.21 6.40
C TYR A 263 11.46 13.76 6.37
N ARG A 264 10.70 13.47 5.30
CA ARG A 264 9.32 13.97 5.14
C ARG A 264 8.36 13.40 6.18
N SER A 265 8.56 12.17 6.62
CA SER A 265 7.77 11.54 7.69
C SER A 265 8.04 12.19 9.04
N LYS A 266 9.31 12.50 9.34
CA LYS A 266 9.68 13.25 10.54
C LYS A 266 9.07 14.66 10.52
N MET A 267 9.22 15.38 9.42
CA MET A 267 8.61 16.70 9.22
C MET A 267 7.09 16.67 9.41
N MET A 268 6.41 15.65 8.88
CA MET A 268 4.98 15.44 9.10
C MET A 268 4.66 15.23 10.59
N SER A 269 5.43 14.42 11.31
CA SER A 269 5.21 14.19 12.74
C SER A 269 5.35 15.47 13.58
N GLU A 270 6.38 16.28 13.31
CA GLU A 270 6.63 17.55 14.00
C GLU A 270 5.50 18.55 13.73
N ALA A 271 5.08 18.66 12.48
CA ALA A 271 3.95 19.50 12.07
C ALA A 271 2.63 19.12 12.75
N LEU A 272 2.35 17.82 12.89
CA LEU A 272 1.16 17.33 13.59
C LEU A 272 1.22 17.65 15.09
N ILE A 273 2.38 17.47 15.72
CA ILE A 273 2.60 17.83 17.13
C ILE A 273 2.34 19.32 17.35
N ASN A 274 2.91 20.17 16.49
CA ASN A 274 2.74 21.62 16.55
C ASN A 274 1.28 22.06 16.38
N ARG A 275 0.44 21.23 15.73
CA ARG A 275 -1.01 21.46 15.54
C ARG A 275 -1.88 20.75 16.60
N GLY A 276 -1.27 20.32 17.69
CA GLY A 276 -1.93 19.78 18.87
C GLY A 276 -2.24 18.28 18.83
N VAL A 277 -1.73 17.54 17.83
CA VAL A 277 -1.84 16.07 17.83
C VAL A 277 -0.90 15.49 18.89
N LYS A 278 -1.47 14.73 19.83
CA LYS A 278 -0.72 14.16 20.96
C LYS A 278 0.07 12.92 20.53
N LEU A 279 1.29 13.11 20.06
CA LEU A 279 2.24 12.03 19.73
C LEU A 279 3.33 11.91 20.80
N ARG A 280 3.79 10.68 21.04
CA ARG A 280 4.99 10.36 21.82
C ARG A 280 6.10 9.99 20.84
N SER A 281 7.31 10.52 21.06
CA SER A 281 8.48 10.10 20.31
C SER A 281 9.28 9.04 21.08
N SER A 282 9.83 8.07 20.37
CA SER A 282 10.79 7.09 20.89
C SER A 282 11.71 6.63 19.77
N GLN A 283 12.90 6.17 20.12
CA GLN A 283 13.86 5.67 19.15
C GLN A 283 14.62 4.49 19.73
N ASP A 284 14.83 3.45 18.92
CA ASP A 284 15.77 2.38 19.19
C ASP A 284 16.64 2.13 17.95
N THR A 285 17.44 1.07 17.96
CA THR A 285 18.32 0.69 16.84
C THR A 285 17.57 0.23 15.57
N THR A 286 16.25 0.02 15.68
CA THR A 286 15.40 -0.46 14.59
C THR A 286 14.55 0.67 14.01
N PHE A 287 13.87 1.45 14.84
CA PHE A 287 12.95 2.51 14.40
C PHE A 287 13.06 3.78 15.26
N CYS A 288 12.95 4.93 14.58
CA CYS A 288 12.43 6.17 15.15
C CYS A 288 10.89 6.17 15.01
N ARG A 289 10.17 6.51 16.07
CA ARG A 289 8.71 6.36 16.16
C ARG A 289 8.06 7.62 16.68
N PHE A 290 6.93 7.98 16.08
CA PHE A 290 5.99 8.97 16.60
C PHE A 290 4.60 8.36 16.65
N VAL A 291 4.09 8.18 17.86
CA VAL A 291 2.92 7.33 18.12
C VAL A 291 1.87 8.07 18.93
N GLY A 292 0.61 8.01 18.48
CA GLY A 292 -0.52 8.61 19.17
C GLY A 292 -0.81 7.98 20.53
N LYS A 293 -1.45 8.74 21.43
CA LYS A 293 -1.86 8.20 22.74
C LYS A 293 -2.94 7.11 22.57
N GLY A 294 -2.67 5.91 23.11
CA GLY A 294 -3.60 4.78 23.18
C GLY A 294 -2.86 3.46 22.95
N GLY A 295 -3.09 2.44 23.79
CA GLY A 295 -2.41 1.14 23.67
C GLY A 295 -1.16 0.94 24.55
N ARG A 296 -0.52 -0.24 24.46
CA ARG A 296 0.77 -0.56 25.10
C ARG A 296 1.90 -0.10 24.18
N GLU A 297 2.50 1.04 24.49
CA GLU A 297 3.56 1.76 23.75
C GLU A 297 3.24 2.10 22.27
N ILE A 298 3.18 1.09 21.39
CA ILE A 298 2.83 1.23 19.96
C ILE A 298 1.47 0.59 19.70
N LYS A 299 1.28 -0.64 20.22
CA LYS A 299 0.12 -1.47 19.94
C LYS A 299 -1.13 -0.88 20.54
N GLY A 300 -2.11 -0.55 19.72
CA GLY A 300 -3.33 0.15 20.13
C GLY A 300 -3.37 1.61 19.67
N ALA A 301 -2.25 2.17 19.23
CA ALA A 301 -2.20 3.55 18.75
C ALA A 301 -2.78 3.66 17.34
N LYS A 302 -3.61 4.67 17.14
CA LYS A 302 -4.29 4.95 15.86
C LYS A 302 -3.48 5.84 14.92
N VAL A 303 -2.47 6.52 15.44
CA VAL A 303 -1.50 7.27 14.64
C VAL A 303 -0.15 6.63 14.88
N GLN A 304 0.46 6.11 13.82
CA GLN A 304 1.78 5.47 13.86
C GLN A 304 2.62 5.99 12.70
N ILE A 305 3.67 6.74 13.03
CA ILE A 305 4.70 7.17 12.10
C ILE A 305 5.98 6.42 12.50
N LEU A 306 6.38 5.44 11.69
CA LEU A 306 7.48 4.52 11.97
C LEU A 306 8.56 4.68 10.89
N ILE A 307 9.73 5.13 11.29
CA ILE A 307 10.87 5.42 10.41
C ILE A 307 11.99 4.41 10.72
N LYS A 308 12.23 3.47 9.81
CA LYS A 308 13.24 2.41 9.97
C LYS A 308 14.65 3.00 9.93
N GLU A 309 15.43 2.73 10.97
CA GLU A 309 16.85 3.05 11.04
C GLU A 309 17.63 2.32 9.94
N ASN A 310 18.63 2.98 9.37
CA ASN A 310 19.40 2.46 8.24
C ASN A 310 20.91 2.80 8.31
N PRO A 311 21.62 2.41 9.39
CA PRO A 311 23.03 2.75 9.54
C PRO A 311 23.92 2.14 8.44
N THR A 312 23.45 1.09 7.76
CA THR A 312 24.18 0.38 6.71
C THR A 312 23.82 0.82 5.29
N GLY A 313 22.97 1.84 5.11
CA GLY A 313 22.63 2.36 3.78
C GLY A 313 21.94 1.37 2.84
N LYS A 314 21.10 0.46 3.37
CA LYS A 314 20.35 -0.53 2.57
C LYS A 314 19.11 0.10 1.93
N ILE A 315 18.69 -0.45 0.81
CA ILE A 315 17.42 -0.05 0.16
C ILE A 315 16.28 -0.87 0.78
N TYR A 316 15.37 -0.20 1.49
CA TYR A 316 14.21 -0.83 2.13
C TYR A 316 12.86 -0.48 1.48
N HIS A 317 12.91 0.16 0.31
CA HIS A 317 11.76 0.73 -0.40
C HIS A 317 10.56 -0.22 -0.50
N THR A 318 10.79 -1.43 -1.01
CA THR A 318 9.77 -2.47 -1.16
C THR A 318 9.62 -3.35 0.07
N VAL A 319 10.69 -3.47 0.86
CA VAL A 319 10.76 -4.31 2.07
C VAL A 319 9.72 -3.87 3.11
N LEU A 320 9.39 -2.57 3.17
CA LEU A 320 8.35 -2.05 4.05
C LEU A 320 6.97 -2.66 3.75
N VAL A 321 6.63 -2.88 2.48
CA VAL A 321 5.37 -3.56 2.11
C VAL A 321 5.50 -5.06 2.31
N GLU A 322 6.60 -5.63 1.81
CA GLU A 322 6.90 -7.06 1.86
C GLU A 322 6.78 -7.60 3.29
N ARG A 323 7.33 -6.88 4.26
CA ARG A 323 7.33 -7.23 5.69
C ARG A 323 6.07 -6.73 6.41
N ASN A 324 4.93 -7.10 5.84
CA ASN A 324 3.59 -6.93 6.38
C ASN A 324 3.12 -5.47 6.53
N GLY A 325 3.69 -4.53 5.78
CA GLY A 325 3.35 -3.10 5.91
C GLY A 325 1.90 -2.78 5.56
N PHE A 326 1.34 -3.43 4.53
CA PHE A 326 -0.05 -3.24 4.17
C PHE A 326 -1.00 -3.88 5.19
N ILE A 327 -0.73 -5.12 5.64
CA ILE A 327 -1.49 -5.74 6.74
C ILE A 327 -1.44 -4.87 8.00
N HIS A 328 -0.24 -4.40 8.38
CA HIS A 328 -0.05 -3.63 9.60
C HIS A 328 -0.84 -2.33 9.55
N SER A 329 -0.75 -1.57 8.45
CA SER A 329 -1.44 -0.28 8.31
C SER A 329 -2.97 -0.39 8.44
N LEU A 330 -3.57 -1.48 7.96
CA LEU A 330 -5.01 -1.72 8.00
C LEU A 330 -5.53 -2.25 9.35
N LEU A 331 -4.61 -2.66 10.23
CA LEU A 331 -4.93 -3.22 11.55
C LEU A 331 -4.47 -2.32 12.71
N ILE A 332 -3.82 -1.18 12.46
CA ILE A 332 -3.32 -0.32 13.54
C ILE A 332 -4.43 0.12 14.52
N GLY A 333 -4.08 0.03 15.80
CA GLY A 333 -4.97 0.30 16.91
C GLY A 333 -6.17 -0.65 17.03
N SER A 334 -6.24 -1.72 16.25
CA SER A 334 -7.28 -2.75 16.37
C SER A 334 -6.83 -3.84 17.36
N PRO A 335 -7.75 -4.65 17.91
CA PRO A 335 -7.39 -5.83 18.68
C PRO A 335 -6.60 -6.89 17.90
N LEU A 336 -6.55 -6.80 16.56
CA LEU A 336 -5.84 -7.70 15.66
C LEU A 336 -4.42 -7.22 15.33
N GLU A 337 -4.05 -6.02 15.76
CA GLU A 337 -2.70 -5.48 15.53
C GLU A 337 -1.65 -6.46 16.06
N GLU A 338 -0.78 -6.92 15.17
CA GLU A 338 0.26 -7.93 15.43
C GLU A 338 -0.26 -9.24 16.04
N LYS A 339 -1.46 -9.69 15.65
CA LYS A 339 -1.94 -11.05 15.89
C LYS A 339 -1.74 -11.89 14.63
N GLY A 340 -0.92 -12.94 14.72
CA GLY A 340 -0.58 -13.78 13.57
C GLY A 340 0.41 -13.17 12.58
N TYR A 341 0.92 -11.96 12.84
CA TYR A 341 1.97 -11.30 12.06
C TYR A 341 2.78 -10.33 12.95
N ARG A 342 3.92 -9.85 12.44
CA ARG A 342 4.69 -8.73 13.03
C ARG A 342 5.09 -7.74 11.94
N PHE A 343 4.96 -6.45 12.19
CA PHE A 343 5.50 -5.47 11.25
C PHE A 343 7.02 -5.58 11.24
N TRP A 344 7.63 -5.54 10.04
CA TRP A 344 9.06 -5.77 9.84
C TRP A 344 9.55 -7.21 10.16
N GLY A 345 8.62 -8.13 10.45
CA GLY A 345 8.88 -9.57 10.58
C GLY A 345 8.82 -10.33 9.25
N GLU A 346 8.82 -11.66 9.35
CA GLU A 346 8.63 -12.55 8.20
C GLU A 346 7.26 -12.35 7.52
N ARG A 347 7.21 -12.65 6.22
CA ARG A 347 6.01 -12.54 5.39
C ARG A 347 4.87 -13.42 5.96
N ALA A 348 3.82 -12.81 6.49
CA ALA A 348 2.71 -13.53 7.13
C ALA A 348 1.68 -14.10 6.14
N TYR A 349 1.79 -13.70 4.87
CA TYR A 349 0.78 -13.96 3.84
C TYR A 349 1.30 -14.90 2.73
N SER A 350 2.45 -15.55 2.91
CA SER A 350 3.08 -16.39 1.88
C SER A 350 2.15 -17.51 1.38
N THR A 351 1.32 -18.08 2.26
CA THR A 351 0.37 -19.14 1.92
C THR A 351 -0.85 -18.66 1.12
N PHE A 352 -1.02 -17.35 0.96
CA PHE A 352 -2.15 -16.74 0.24
C PHE A 352 -1.75 -16.22 -1.15
N ILE A 353 -0.48 -16.41 -1.55
CA ILE A 353 0.03 -16.07 -2.87
C ILE A 353 -0.38 -17.20 -3.81
N GLU A 354 -1.08 -16.85 -4.89
CA GLU A 354 -1.59 -17.79 -5.91
C GLU A 354 -1.00 -17.52 -7.28
#